data_AF-V4TZ51-F1
#
_entry.id   AF-V4TZ51-F1
#
_cell.length_a   1.000
_cell.length_b   1.000
_cell.length_c   1.000
_cell.angle_alpha   90.00
_cell.angle_beta   90.00
_cell.angle_gamma   90.00
#
_symmetry.space_group_name_H-M   'P 1'
#
loop_
_entity.id
_entity.type
_entity.pdbx_description
1 polymer ?
#
loop_
_entity_poly.entity_id
_entity_poly.type
_entity_poly.pdbx_seq_one_letter_code
_entity_poly.pdbx_strand_id
1 'polypeptide(L)'
;MDSARSWLQKLQPRDKMRGSGKKKEAGGNGSNEESTDEEALSNVTKQKVAAAKQYIENHYKEQMKNLQERRERRNILEKKLADADVSEEDQNNLLKFLEKKETEYMRLQRHKMGADDFELLTMIGKGAFGEVRVCREKTTGHVYAMKKLKKSEMLRRGQVEHVRAERNLLAEVDSNCIVKLYCSFQDDEFLYLIMEYLPGGDMMTLLMRKDTLTEDEARFYVAETVLAIESIHKHHYIHRDIKPDNLLLDKYGHLRLSDFGLCKPLDCSTLQEQDFTIGNNLNGSSQNNERPAAPKRTQQEQLQHWQKNRRMLAYSTVGTPDYIAPEVLLKKGYGMECDWWSLGAIMYEMLVGYPPFYSDDPMSTCRKIVNWRTHLKFPEEAKLSIEAKDLISKLLCNVNQRLGAKGADEIKVHPWFDGVDWARIYQMEAAFIPEVNDELDTQNFEKFEESDNQTKTSSKTGPWRKMLSSKDINFVGYTYKNFEIVNDYQVPGMAELKKTNNKPKRPSVKTLFESESETSESSDTPASDQPSQGSFTSLAPNQLDRSFSRAE
;
A
#
# COMPACT_ATOMS: atom_id res chain seq x y z
N MET A 1 -15.56 -34.60 19.22
CA MET A 1 -14.46 -34.03 20.03
C MET A 1 -13.61 -35.10 20.73
N ASP A 2 -13.84 -36.40 20.49
CA ASP A 2 -13.14 -37.48 21.21
C ASP A 2 -11.86 -37.98 20.55
N SER A 3 -11.66 -37.70 19.25
CA SER A 3 -10.46 -38.16 18.53
C SER A 3 -9.19 -37.38 18.87
N ALA A 4 -9.30 -36.13 19.36
CA ALA A 4 -8.16 -35.29 19.71
C ALA A 4 -7.57 -35.60 21.11
N ARG A 5 -8.38 -36.14 22.03
CA ARG A 5 -7.92 -36.53 23.37
C ARG A 5 -7.09 -37.80 23.36
N SER A 6 -7.35 -38.72 22.43
CA SER A 6 -6.63 -40.00 22.32
C SER A 6 -5.17 -39.85 21.87
N TRP A 7 -4.84 -38.80 21.09
CA TRP A 7 -3.48 -38.57 20.62
C TRP A 7 -2.55 -38.01 21.71
N LEU A 8 -3.08 -37.16 22.59
CA LEU A 8 -2.33 -36.51 23.69
C LEU A 8 -1.97 -37.47 24.84
N GLN A 9 -2.72 -38.55 25.05
CA GLN A 9 -2.42 -39.54 26.10
C GLN A 9 -1.29 -40.52 25.74
N LYS A 10 -0.87 -40.57 24.47
CA LYS A 10 0.21 -41.48 24.01
C LYS A 10 1.63 -40.96 24.26
N LEU A 11 1.79 -39.75 24.82
CA LEU A 11 3.08 -39.08 25.02
C LEU A 11 3.46 -38.90 26.49
N GLN A 12 2.96 -39.74 27.41
CA GLN A 12 3.47 -39.78 28.79
C GLN A 12 4.55 -40.86 28.94
N PRO A 13 5.71 -40.56 29.57
CA PRO A 13 6.75 -41.55 29.83
C PRO A 13 6.23 -42.62 30.79
N ARG A 14 6.52 -43.88 30.47
CA ARG A 14 6.03 -45.05 31.22
C ARG A 14 7.07 -45.43 32.28
N ASP A 15 6.91 -44.95 33.51
CA ASP A 15 7.72 -45.36 34.65
C ASP A 15 7.52 -46.86 34.94
N LYS A 16 8.56 -47.66 34.68
CA LYS A 16 8.61 -49.08 35.06
C LYS A 16 9.30 -49.22 36.41
N MET A 17 8.51 -49.28 37.47
CA MET A 17 8.91 -49.96 38.70
C MET A 17 8.87 -51.48 38.51
N ARG A 18 9.95 -52.19 38.81
CA ARG A 18 9.91 -53.63 39.08
C ARG A 18 10.95 -53.99 40.15
N GLY A 19 10.46 -54.49 41.29
CA GLY A 19 11.25 -54.86 42.45
C GLY A 19 11.77 -56.30 42.47
N SER A 20 12.91 -56.42 43.18
CA SER A 20 13.47 -57.52 43.99
C SER A 20 13.89 -58.86 43.37
N GLY A 21 15.21 -59.13 43.42
CA GLY A 21 15.76 -60.18 44.30
C GLY A 21 16.71 -61.24 43.70
N LYS A 22 18.04 -61.10 43.89
CA LYS A 22 18.95 -62.03 44.60
C LYS A 22 20.45 -61.73 44.35
N LYS A 23 21.26 -61.87 45.43
CA LYS A 23 22.74 -61.88 45.57
C LYS A 23 23.42 -62.81 44.52
N LYS A 24 24.68 -62.67 44.07
CA LYS A 24 25.97 -62.51 44.81
C LYS A 24 27.17 -62.43 43.79
N GLU A 25 28.31 -61.87 44.26
CA GLU A 25 29.72 -62.11 43.84
C GLU A 25 30.41 -61.26 42.72
N ALA A 26 31.24 -60.31 43.21
CA ALA A 26 32.69 -60.13 43.00
C ALA A 26 33.28 -59.72 41.62
N GLY A 27 33.81 -58.48 41.58
CA GLY A 27 35.17 -58.20 41.09
C GLY A 27 35.31 -57.37 39.80
N GLY A 28 36.00 -56.22 39.90
CA GLY A 28 36.86 -55.71 38.82
C GLY A 28 36.51 -54.35 38.20
N ASN A 29 37.30 -53.34 38.57
CA ASN A 29 37.58 -52.04 37.93
C ASN A 29 37.04 -51.73 36.52
N GLY A 30 36.52 -50.50 36.37
CA GLY A 30 36.41 -49.80 35.10
C GLY A 30 35.64 -48.49 35.22
N SER A 31 36.36 -47.40 35.51
CA SER A 31 35.84 -46.03 35.46
C SER A 31 35.44 -45.65 34.03
N ASN A 32 34.16 -45.36 33.82
CA ASN A 32 33.69 -44.52 32.72
C ASN A 32 32.46 -43.74 33.22
N GLU A 33 32.66 -42.44 33.42
CA GLU A 33 31.57 -41.48 33.54
C GLU A 33 30.87 -41.36 32.18
N GLU A 34 29.69 -41.96 32.03
CA GLU A 34 28.78 -41.63 30.93
C GLU A 34 28.05 -40.33 31.27
N SER A 35 28.59 -39.22 30.77
CA SER A 35 27.86 -37.97 30.60
C SER A 35 26.69 -38.22 29.64
N THR A 36 25.47 -38.16 30.16
CA THR A 36 24.24 -38.11 29.37
C THR A 36 24.13 -36.74 28.72
N ASP A 37 24.76 -36.58 27.55
CA ASP A 37 24.43 -35.49 26.64
C ASP A 37 23.01 -35.74 26.11
N GLU A 38 22.02 -35.11 26.74
CA GLU A 38 20.77 -34.81 26.04
C GLU A 38 21.14 -33.94 24.84
N GLU A 39 21.18 -34.53 23.64
CA GLU A 39 21.39 -33.81 22.37
C GLU A 39 20.48 -32.59 22.31
N ALA A 40 21.04 -31.42 22.59
CA ALA A 40 20.31 -30.17 22.58
C ALA A 40 19.71 -29.97 21.18
N LEU A 41 18.39 -30.11 21.07
CA LEU A 41 17.63 -29.88 19.84
C LEU A 41 18.11 -28.61 19.14
N SER A 42 18.57 -28.75 17.90
CA SER A 42 19.10 -27.65 17.09
C SER A 42 18.16 -26.44 17.12
N ASN A 43 18.72 -25.24 17.26
CA ASN A 43 17.96 -23.99 17.24
C ASN A 43 17.08 -23.86 15.99
N VAL A 44 17.50 -24.44 14.86
CA VAL A 44 16.71 -24.51 13.63
C VAL A 44 15.42 -25.33 13.82
N THR A 45 15.51 -26.45 14.53
CA THR A 45 14.34 -27.30 14.84
C THR A 45 13.40 -26.57 15.79
N LYS A 46 13.91 -25.87 16.80
CA LYS A 46 13.10 -25.05 17.72
C LYS A 46 12.34 -23.95 16.97
N GLN A 47 13.01 -23.23 16.06
CA GLN A 47 12.38 -22.22 15.21
C GLN A 47 11.30 -22.81 14.28
N LYS A 48 11.56 -23.98 13.67
CA LYS A 48 10.57 -24.68 12.84
C LYS A 48 9.34 -25.10 13.63
N VAL A 49 9.51 -25.58 14.86
CA VAL A 49 8.39 -25.94 15.75
C VAL A 49 7.58 -24.70 16.11
N ALA A 50 8.23 -23.59 16.45
CA ALA A 50 7.55 -22.33 16.74
C ALA A 50 6.75 -21.81 15.53
N ALA A 51 7.35 -21.83 14.33
CA ALA A 51 6.67 -21.43 13.10
C ALA A 51 5.50 -22.37 12.74
N ALA A 52 5.67 -23.68 12.91
CA ALA A 52 4.60 -24.66 12.69
C ALA A 52 3.44 -24.47 13.67
N LYS A 53 3.74 -24.23 14.95
CA LYS A 53 2.72 -23.92 15.96
C LYS A 53 1.93 -22.67 15.57
N GLN A 54 2.62 -21.58 15.24
CA GLN A 54 1.97 -20.33 14.83
C GLN A 54 1.13 -20.50 13.57
N TYR A 55 1.63 -21.24 12.57
CA TYR A 55 0.88 -21.55 11.35
C TYR A 55 -0.41 -22.34 11.65
N ILE A 56 -0.32 -23.40 12.47
CA ILE A 56 -1.47 -24.22 12.83
C ILE A 56 -2.51 -23.41 13.62
N GLU A 57 -2.06 -22.65 14.61
CA GLU A 57 -2.95 -21.81 15.42
C GLU A 57 -3.67 -20.76 14.56
N ASN A 58 -2.95 -20.08 13.67
CA ASN A 58 -3.54 -19.10 12.77
C ASN A 58 -4.52 -19.76 11.78
N HIS A 59 -4.17 -20.91 11.22
CA HIS A 59 -5.03 -21.66 10.31
C HIS A 59 -6.37 -22.00 10.96
N TYR A 60 -6.36 -22.57 12.17
CA TYR A 60 -7.62 -22.91 12.85
C TYR A 60 -8.40 -21.68 13.32
N LYS A 61 -7.73 -20.60 13.76
CA LYS A 61 -8.40 -19.34 14.10
C LYS A 61 -9.13 -18.76 12.88
N GLU A 62 -8.47 -18.70 11.73
CA GLU A 62 -9.04 -18.17 10.49
C GLU A 62 -10.18 -19.04 9.96
N GLN A 63 -10.03 -20.37 10.01
CA GLN A 63 -11.11 -21.31 9.68
C GLN A 63 -12.33 -21.11 10.57
N MET A 64 -12.14 -20.90 11.88
CA MET A 64 -13.24 -20.62 12.80
C MET A 64 -13.89 -19.26 12.55
N LYS A 65 -13.09 -18.23 12.25
CA LYS A 65 -13.59 -16.90 11.86
C LYS A 65 -14.45 -16.98 10.60
N ASN A 66 -13.95 -17.62 9.54
CA ASN A 66 -14.68 -17.79 8.27
C ASN A 66 -16.00 -18.57 8.49
N LEU A 67 -16.00 -19.59 9.33
CA LEU A 67 -17.19 -20.36 9.66
C LEU A 67 -18.23 -19.51 10.43
N GLN A 68 -17.75 -18.64 11.33
CA GLN A 68 -18.59 -17.72 12.09
C GLN A 68 -19.21 -16.64 11.19
N GLU A 69 -18.39 -15.96 10.37
CA GLU A 69 -18.85 -14.94 9.42
C GLU A 69 -19.88 -15.53 8.43
N ARG A 70 -19.66 -16.75 7.95
CA ARG A 70 -20.61 -17.45 7.08
C ARG A 70 -21.96 -17.71 7.76
N ARG A 71 -21.93 -18.09 9.04
CA ARG A 71 -23.16 -18.26 9.85
C ARG A 71 -23.86 -16.93 10.06
N GLU A 72 -23.12 -15.86 10.33
CA GLU A 72 -23.68 -14.52 10.53
C GLU A 72 -24.33 -13.98 9.25
N ARG A 73 -23.67 -14.11 8.09
CA ARG A 73 -24.25 -13.73 6.78
C ARG A 73 -25.54 -14.48 6.50
N ARG A 74 -25.57 -15.79 6.77
CA ARG A 74 -26.79 -16.61 6.65
C ARG A 74 -27.89 -16.14 7.60
N ASN A 75 -27.57 -15.95 8.89
CA ASN A 75 -28.53 -15.49 9.90
C ASN A 75 -29.12 -14.11 9.56
N ILE A 76 -28.31 -13.20 9.00
CA ILE A 76 -28.76 -11.88 8.55
C ILE A 76 -29.76 -12.02 7.40
N LEU A 77 -29.47 -12.88 6.42
CA LEU A 77 -30.38 -13.14 5.31
C LEU A 77 -31.69 -13.76 5.81
N GLU A 78 -31.62 -14.79 6.65
CA GLU A 78 -32.80 -15.46 7.22
C GLU A 78 -33.69 -14.48 8.01
N LYS A 79 -33.11 -13.60 8.83
CA LYS A 79 -33.88 -12.55 9.53
C LYS A 79 -34.55 -11.58 8.56
N LYS A 80 -33.83 -11.13 7.52
CA LYS A 80 -34.38 -10.21 6.52
C LYS A 80 -35.52 -10.85 5.71
N LEU A 81 -35.41 -12.14 5.42
CA LEU A 81 -36.45 -12.91 4.73
C LEU A 81 -37.68 -13.11 5.62
N ALA A 82 -37.49 -13.29 6.93
CA ALA A 82 -38.60 -13.38 7.90
C ALA A 82 -39.32 -12.04 8.12
N ASP A 83 -38.58 -10.92 8.06
CA ASP A 83 -39.14 -9.57 8.20
C ASP A 83 -39.85 -9.09 6.92
N ALA A 84 -39.65 -9.78 5.79
CA ALA A 84 -40.20 -9.44 4.49
C ALA A 84 -41.34 -10.41 4.12
N ASP A 85 -42.40 -9.88 3.51
CA ASP A 85 -43.60 -10.63 3.08
C ASP A 85 -43.30 -11.37 1.75
N VAL A 86 -42.22 -12.16 1.73
CA VAL A 86 -41.69 -12.87 0.55
C VAL A 86 -42.22 -14.30 0.54
N SER A 87 -42.52 -14.85 -0.64
CA SER A 87 -43.00 -16.22 -0.79
C SER A 87 -41.96 -17.24 -0.30
N GLU A 88 -42.41 -18.39 0.21
CA GLU A 88 -41.50 -19.48 0.64
C GLU A 88 -40.60 -19.98 -0.49
N GLU A 89 -41.06 -19.89 -1.74
CA GLU A 89 -40.28 -20.26 -2.93
C GLU A 89 -39.11 -19.29 -3.16
N ASP A 90 -39.38 -17.99 -3.06
CA ASP A 90 -38.35 -16.94 -3.19
C ASP A 90 -37.35 -16.99 -2.04
N GLN A 91 -37.81 -17.22 -0.81
CA GLN A 91 -36.93 -17.41 0.35
C GLN A 91 -35.95 -18.57 0.12
N ASN A 92 -36.45 -19.71 -0.38
CA ASN A 92 -35.62 -20.87 -0.70
C ASN A 92 -34.64 -20.59 -1.84
N ASN A 93 -35.06 -19.84 -2.87
CA ASN A 93 -34.19 -19.47 -3.98
C ASN A 93 -33.05 -18.53 -3.53
N LEU A 94 -33.34 -17.56 -2.67
CA LEU A 94 -32.35 -16.65 -2.08
C LEU A 94 -31.34 -17.36 -1.17
N LEU A 95 -31.79 -18.32 -0.36
CA LEU A 95 -30.90 -19.14 0.46
C LEU A 95 -30.00 -20.05 -0.39
N LYS A 96 -30.53 -20.70 -1.43
CA LYS A 96 -29.73 -21.48 -2.39
C LYS A 96 -28.72 -20.61 -3.13
N PHE A 97 -29.10 -19.39 -3.50
CA PHE A 97 -28.20 -18.43 -4.13
C PHE A 97 -27.05 -18.04 -3.19
N LEU A 98 -27.34 -17.76 -1.92
CA LEU A 98 -26.32 -17.50 -0.91
C LEU A 98 -25.37 -18.70 -0.74
N GLU A 99 -25.90 -19.92 -0.68
CA GLU A 99 -25.07 -21.14 -0.57
C GLU A 99 -24.17 -21.35 -1.79
N LYS A 100 -24.69 -21.09 -3.00
CA LYS A 100 -23.89 -21.12 -4.24
C LYS A 100 -22.78 -20.07 -4.21
N LYS A 101 -23.08 -18.85 -3.77
CA LYS A 101 -22.09 -17.76 -3.64
C LYS A 101 -21.03 -18.08 -2.59
N GLU A 102 -21.39 -18.62 -1.43
CA GLU A 102 -20.44 -19.07 -0.40
C GLU A 102 -19.53 -20.21 -0.92
N THR A 103 -20.07 -21.11 -1.73
CA THR A 103 -19.30 -22.19 -2.35
C THR A 103 -18.30 -21.67 -3.38
N GLU A 104 -18.71 -20.74 -4.23
CA GLU A 104 -17.82 -20.05 -5.18
C GLU A 104 -16.76 -19.23 -4.44
N TYR A 105 -17.13 -18.54 -3.36
CA TYR A 105 -16.18 -17.82 -2.50
C TYR A 105 -15.11 -18.76 -1.93
N MET A 106 -15.48 -19.91 -1.36
CA MET A 106 -14.53 -20.92 -0.88
C MET A 106 -13.68 -21.52 -2.01
N ARG A 107 -14.21 -21.61 -3.24
CA ARG A 107 -13.44 -22.05 -4.42
C ARG A 107 -12.40 -20.99 -4.81
N LEU A 108 -12.78 -19.72 -4.83
CA LEU A 108 -11.89 -18.58 -5.07
C LEU A 108 -10.81 -18.45 -3.99
N GLN A 109 -11.13 -18.77 -2.73
CA GLN A 109 -10.14 -18.82 -1.64
C GLN A 109 -9.10 -19.94 -1.80
N ARG A 110 -9.44 -21.03 -2.51
CA ARG A 110 -8.50 -22.13 -2.79
C ARG A 110 -7.57 -21.81 -3.96
N HIS A 111 -7.89 -20.84 -4.79
CA HIS A 111 -7.01 -20.40 -5.87
C HIS A 111 -5.90 -19.51 -5.28
N LYS A 112 -4.69 -20.06 -5.21
CA LYS A 112 -3.50 -19.31 -4.81
C LYS A 112 -3.02 -18.52 -6.02
N MET A 113 -3.19 -17.20 -5.96
CA MET A 113 -2.59 -16.29 -6.93
C MET A 113 -1.07 -16.46 -6.88
N GLY A 114 -0.46 -16.59 -8.04
CA GLY A 114 0.98 -16.66 -8.24
C GLY A 114 1.45 -15.63 -9.27
N ALA A 115 2.77 -15.49 -9.41
CA ALA A 115 3.35 -14.56 -10.39
C ALA A 115 2.94 -14.90 -11.83
N ASP A 116 2.69 -16.18 -12.12
CA ASP A 116 2.27 -16.66 -13.45
C ASP A 116 0.86 -16.21 -13.85
N ASP A 117 0.03 -15.74 -12.91
CA ASP A 117 -1.32 -15.23 -13.20
C ASP A 117 -1.28 -13.80 -13.77
N PHE A 118 -0.10 -13.16 -13.75
CA PHE A 118 0.12 -11.80 -14.23
C PHE A 118 1.02 -11.79 -15.47
N GLU A 119 0.72 -10.91 -16.39
CA GLU A 119 1.60 -10.49 -17.47
C GLU A 119 2.37 -9.26 -16.98
N LEU A 120 3.69 -9.39 -16.84
CA LEU A 120 4.56 -8.28 -16.48
C LEU A 120 4.79 -7.40 -17.71
N LEU A 121 4.50 -6.11 -17.56
CA LEU A 121 4.67 -5.09 -18.59
C LEU A 121 5.87 -4.21 -18.19
N THR A 122 5.70 -2.90 -18.28
CA THR A 122 6.76 -1.90 -18.10
C THR A 122 7.25 -1.78 -16.66
N MET A 123 8.56 -1.65 -16.47
CA MET A 123 9.14 -1.24 -15.18
C MET A 123 8.90 0.25 -14.92
N ILE A 124 8.31 0.56 -13.77
CA ILE A 124 7.98 1.93 -13.34
C ILE A 124 8.75 2.37 -12.09
N GLY A 125 9.46 1.46 -11.43
CA GLY A 125 10.28 1.81 -10.28
C GLY A 125 11.34 0.77 -9.96
N LYS A 126 12.46 1.23 -9.40
CA LYS A 126 13.56 0.38 -8.96
C LYS A 126 14.00 0.77 -7.56
N GLY A 127 13.91 -0.16 -6.62
CA GLY A 127 14.27 0.03 -5.23
C GLY A 127 15.50 -0.76 -4.81
N ALA A 128 15.92 -0.58 -3.56
CA ALA A 128 17.08 -1.29 -3.00
C ALA A 128 16.92 -2.82 -2.95
N PHE A 129 15.68 -3.31 -2.88
CA PHE A 129 15.35 -4.74 -2.68
C PHE A 129 14.68 -5.39 -3.89
N GLY A 130 14.38 -4.63 -4.93
CA GLY A 130 13.45 -5.08 -5.95
C GLY A 130 13.04 -4.02 -6.96
N GLU A 131 11.99 -4.32 -7.69
CA GLU A 131 11.46 -3.50 -8.77
C GLU A 131 9.93 -3.43 -8.68
N VAL A 132 9.38 -2.38 -9.26
CA VAL A 132 7.94 -2.18 -9.43
C VAL A 132 7.65 -2.18 -10.93
N ARG A 133 6.71 -3.02 -11.36
CA ARG A 133 6.26 -3.08 -12.75
C ARG A 133 4.76 -2.90 -12.84
N VAL A 134 4.30 -2.27 -13.92
CA VAL A 134 2.91 -2.42 -14.35
C VAL A 134 2.71 -3.87 -14.76
N CYS A 135 1.59 -4.47 -14.37
CA CYS A 135 1.22 -5.80 -14.78
C CYS A 135 -0.27 -5.88 -15.09
N ARG A 136 -0.64 -6.85 -15.91
CA ARG A 136 -2.02 -7.17 -16.25
C ARG A 136 -2.38 -8.55 -15.72
N GLU A 137 -3.46 -8.65 -14.95
CA GLU A 137 -3.99 -9.95 -14.54
C GLU A 137 -4.60 -10.67 -15.75
N LYS A 138 -4.16 -11.90 -16.03
CA LYS A 138 -4.51 -12.63 -17.27
C LYS A 138 -5.99 -13.02 -17.34
N THR A 139 -6.62 -13.24 -16.20
CA THR A 139 -8.01 -13.70 -16.09
C THR A 139 -9.01 -12.56 -16.25
N THR A 140 -8.73 -11.41 -15.65
CA THR A 140 -9.66 -10.27 -15.57
C THR A 140 -9.28 -9.15 -16.52
N GLY A 141 -8.05 -9.13 -17.04
CA GLY A 141 -7.50 -8.02 -17.83
C GLY A 141 -7.17 -6.76 -17.02
N HIS A 142 -7.39 -6.77 -15.70
CA HIS A 142 -7.18 -5.59 -14.87
C HIS A 142 -5.70 -5.26 -14.71
N VAL A 143 -5.39 -3.97 -14.69
CA VAL A 143 -4.04 -3.43 -14.60
C VAL A 143 -3.70 -3.10 -13.14
N TYR A 144 -2.50 -3.47 -12.72
CA TYR A 144 -1.98 -3.28 -11.37
C TYR A 144 -0.52 -2.83 -11.39
N ALA A 145 -0.05 -2.32 -10.25
CA ALA A 145 1.38 -2.17 -9.97
C ALA A 145 1.84 -3.36 -9.11
N MET A 146 2.80 -4.14 -9.62
CA MET A 146 3.41 -5.25 -8.90
C MET A 146 4.78 -4.84 -8.35
N LYS A 147 4.92 -4.77 -7.02
CA LYS A 147 6.22 -4.63 -6.35
C LYS A 147 6.79 -6.02 -6.06
N LYS A 148 7.93 -6.33 -6.68
CA LYS A 148 8.64 -7.62 -6.56
C LYS A 148 9.90 -7.43 -5.73
N LEU A 149 9.97 -8.09 -4.57
CA LEU A 149 11.04 -7.91 -3.57
C LEU A 149 11.83 -9.21 -3.39
N LYS A 150 13.17 -9.14 -3.41
CA LYS A 150 14.03 -10.33 -3.33
C LYS A 150 14.28 -10.76 -1.87
N LYS A 151 13.83 -11.97 -1.49
CA LYS A 151 13.93 -12.50 -0.12
C LYS A 151 15.38 -12.53 0.39
N SER A 152 16.32 -12.96 -0.45
CA SER A 152 17.73 -13.07 -0.05
C SER A 152 18.35 -11.72 0.29
N GLU A 153 17.94 -10.65 -0.41
CA GLU A 153 18.48 -9.31 -0.20
C GLU A 153 17.99 -8.71 1.11
N MET A 154 16.70 -8.91 1.41
CA MET A 154 16.09 -8.47 2.66
C MET A 154 16.70 -9.17 3.88
N LEU A 155 16.92 -10.50 3.78
CA LEU A 155 17.55 -11.26 4.86
C LEU A 155 18.99 -10.79 5.11
N ARG A 156 19.75 -10.57 4.04
CA ARG A 156 21.14 -10.09 4.13
C ARG A 156 21.24 -8.73 4.81
N ARG A 157 20.25 -7.86 4.63
CA ARG A 157 20.21 -6.50 5.19
C ARG A 157 19.41 -6.38 6.49
N GLY A 158 18.85 -7.48 7.00
CA GLY A 158 18.05 -7.48 8.23
C GLY A 158 16.74 -6.69 8.15
N GLN A 159 16.14 -6.54 6.96
CA GLN A 159 14.97 -5.67 6.73
C GLN A 159 13.64 -6.46 6.58
N VAL A 160 13.51 -7.60 7.27
CA VAL A 160 12.29 -8.41 7.21
C VAL A 160 11.10 -7.70 7.88
N GLU A 161 11.32 -7.07 9.03
CA GLU A 161 10.27 -6.37 9.77
C GLU A 161 9.71 -5.18 8.99
N HIS A 162 10.55 -4.47 8.24
CA HIS A 162 10.17 -3.38 7.35
C HIS A 162 9.14 -3.80 6.29
N VAL A 163 9.38 -4.92 5.61
CA VAL A 163 8.47 -5.44 4.58
C VAL A 163 7.17 -5.99 5.19
N ARG A 164 7.24 -6.53 6.41
CA ARG A 164 6.05 -6.92 7.16
C ARG A 164 5.21 -5.70 7.54
N ALA A 165 5.84 -4.62 8.01
CA ALA A 165 5.18 -3.37 8.37
C ALA A 165 4.50 -2.72 7.16
N GLU A 166 5.19 -2.63 6.02
CA GLU A 166 4.62 -2.10 4.77
C GLU A 166 3.34 -2.84 4.38
N ARG A 167 3.41 -4.17 4.35
CA ARG A 167 2.24 -5.00 4.00
C ARG A 167 1.12 -4.86 5.04
N ASN A 168 1.42 -4.83 6.33
CA ASN A 168 0.39 -4.69 7.38
C ASN A 168 -0.34 -3.35 7.25
N LEU A 169 0.40 -2.24 7.12
CA LEU A 169 -0.18 -0.92 6.96
C LEU A 169 -1.10 -0.87 5.74
N LEU A 170 -0.61 -1.34 4.59
CA LEU A 170 -1.39 -1.36 3.35
C LEU A 170 -2.64 -2.28 3.42
N ALA A 171 -2.62 -3.30 4.28
CA ALA A 171 -3.76 -4.19 4.48
C ALA A 171 -4.77 -3.69 5.52
N GLU A 172 -4.32 -2.84 6.46
CA GLU A 172 -5.12 -2.32 7.58
C GLU A 172 -5.70 -0.94 7.30
N VAL A 173 -4.98 -0.10 6.55
CA VAL A 173 -5.36 1.29 6.28
C VAL A 173 -6.07 1.38 4.94
N ASP A 174 -7.41 1.45 4.97
CA ASP A 174 -8.23 1.78 3.80
C ASP A 174 -8.57 3.28 3.82
N SER A 175 -7.85 4.06 3.02
CA SER A 175 -8.01 5.50 2.91
C SER A 175 -7.74 5.93 1.47
N ASN A 176 -8.53 6.85 0.95
CA ASN A 176 -8.33 7.41 -0.40
C ASN A 176 -6.97 8.10 -0.57
N CYS A 177 -6.30 8.45 0.54
CA CYS A 177 -5.01 9.11 0.56
C CYS A 177 -3.82 8.14 0.46
N ILE A 178 -4.07 6.82 0.50
CA ILE A 178 -3.04 5.78 0.58
C ILE A 178 -3.20 4.82 -0.60
N VAL A 179 -2.10 4.36 -1.17
CA VAL A 179 -2.11 3.33 -2.23
C VAL A 179 -2.80 2.06 -1.71
N LYS A 180 -3.77 1.55 -2.46
CA LYS A 180 -4.51 0.32 -2.13
C LYS A 180 -3.71 -0.93 -2.45
N LEU A 181 -3.71 -1.89 -1.52
CA LEU A 181 -3.18 -3.24 -1.70
C LEU A 181 -4.33 -4.22 -1.97
N TYR A 182 -4.29 -4.86 -3.14
CA TYR A 182 -5.26 -5.90 -3.53
C TYR A 182 -4.87 -7.26 -2.97
N CYS A 183 -3.61 -7.65 -3.13
CA CYS A 183 -3.12 -8.90 -2.54
C CYS A 183 -1.60 -8.89 -2.40
N SER A 184 -1.08 -9.81 -1.58
CA SER A 184 0.33 -10.13 -1.50
C SER A 184 0.52 -11.65 -1.56
N PHE A 185 1.59 -12.09 -2.21
CA PHE A 185 1.94 -13.50 -2.29
C PHE A 185 3.47 -13.66 -2.36
N GLN A 186 3.94 -14.89 -2.37
CA GLN A 186 5.37 -15.20 -2.38
C GLN A 186 5.65 -16.47 -3.15
N ASP A 187 6.84 -16.56 -3.73
CA ASP A 187 7.42 -17.78 -4.28
C ASP A 187 8.71 -18.13 -3.54
N ASP A 188 9.53 -19.05 -4.06
CA ASP A 188 10.77 -19.50 -3.43
C ASP A 188 11.83 -18.37 -3.30
N GLU A 189 11.77 -17.33 -4.15
CA GLU A 189 12.81 -16.30 -4.29
C GLU A 189 12.34 -14.89 -3.93
N PHE A 190 11.06 -14.59 -4.14
CA PHE A 190 10.50 -13.25 -4.11
C PHE A 190 9.22 -13.15 -3.26
N LEU A 191 8.98 -11.93 -2.80
CA LEU A 191 7.73 -11.46 -2.24
C LEU A 191 7.08 -10.51 -3.24
N TYR A 192 5.75 -10.52 -3.31
CA TYR A 192 4.96 -9.75 -4.25
C TYR A 192 3.87 -8.97 -3.53
N LEU A 193 3.73 -7.69 -3.88
CA LEU A 193 2.60 -6.84 -3.51
C LEU A 193 1.91 -6.39 -4.80
N ILE A 194 0.59 -6.64 -4.90
CA ILE A 194 -0.27 -6.21 -5.99
C ILE A 194 -1.06 -5.00 -5.52
N MET A 195 -0.74 -3.85 -6.08
CA MET A 195 -1.23 -2.54 -5.68
C MET A 195 -2.01 -1.89 -6.82
N GLU A 196 -2.83 -0.89 -6.50
CA GLU A 196 -3.43 -0.05 -7.54
C GLU A 196 -2.35 0.62 -8.39
N TYR A 197 -2.59 0.65 -9.71
CA TYR A 197 -1.73 1.38 -10.62
C TYR A 197 -2.17 2.85 -10.70
N LEU A 198 -1.21 3.76 -10.54
CA LEU A 198 -1.44 5.20 -10.54
C LEU A 198 -0.72 5.84 -11.74
N PRO A 199 -1.42 6.06 -12.87
CA PRO A 199 -0.78 6.47 -14.12
C PRO A 199 -0.33 7.95 -14.12
N GLY A 200 -0.69 8.74 -13.10
CA GLY A 200 -0.25 10.12 -12.95
C GLY A 200 1.21 10.28 -12.57
N GLY A 201 1.92 9.18 -12.26
CA GLY A 201 3.32 9.20 -11.86
C GLY A 201 3.52 9.69 -10.43
N ASP A 202 4.70 10.22 -10.14
CA ASP A 202 5.07 10.75 -8.83
C ASP A 202 5.23 12.28 -8.84
N MET A 203 5.10 12.89 -7.66
CA MET A 203 5.24 14.34 -7.46
C MET A 203 6.64 14.83 -7.83
N MET A 204 7.68 13.99 -7.69
CA MET A 204 9.04 14.34 -8.12
C MET A 204 9.07 14.62 -9.63
N THR A 205 8.47 13.75 -10.44
CA THR A 205 8.38 13.88 -11.89
C THR A 205 7.57 15.12 -12.28
N LEU A 206 6.50 15.44 -11.56
CA LEU A 206 5.76 16.68 -11.75
C LEU A 206 6.64 17.92 -11.50
N LEU A 207 7.38 17.94 -10.39
CA LEU A 207 8.30 19.04 -10.05
C LEU A 207 9.44 19.17 -11.06
N MET A 208 9.95 18.06 -11.58
CA MET A 208 10.95 18.07 -12.65
C MET A 208 10.43 18.64 -13.98
N ARG A 209 9.11 18.60 -14.22
CA ARG A 209 8.48 19.14 -15.44
C ARG A 209 8.08 20.60 -15.31
N LYS A 210 7.55 21.00 -14.15
CA LYS A 210 7.04 22.36 -13.92
C LYS A 210 8.06 23.31 -13.29
N ASP A 211 9.19 22.82 -12.83
CA ASP A 211 10.22 23.49 -12.03
C ASP A 211 9.73 23.97 -10.66
N THR A 212 8.57 24.65 -10.61
CA THR A 212 7.91 25.18 -9.43
C THR A 212 6.39 25.07 -9.60
N LEU A 213 5.67 24.97 -8.49
CA LEU A 213 4.22 25.07 -8.42
C LEU A 213 3.82 26.46 -7.92
N THR A 214 2.66 26.94 -8.37
CA THR A 214 2.03 28.13 -7.78
C THR A 214 1.60 27.84 -6.34
N GLU A 215 1.41 28.88 -5.52
CA GLU A 215 0.93 28.67 -4.15
C GLU A 215 -0.42 27.97 -4.09
N ASP A 216 -1.30 28.18 -5.07
CA ASP A 216 -2.61 27.52 -5.12
C ASP A 216 -2.48 26.02 -5.43
N GLU A 217 -1.64 25.65 -6.39
CA GLU A 217 -1.34 24.26 -6.71
C GLU A 217 -0.63 23.56 -5.54
N ALA A 218 0.38 24.21 -4.94
CA ALA A 218 1.08 23.70 -3.78
C ALA A 218 0.13 23.54 -2.59
N ARG A 219 -0.80 24.48 -2.36
CA ARG A 219 -1.78 24.39 -1.27
C ARG A 219 -2.65 23.16 -1.38
N PHE A 220 -3.10 22.83 -2.59
CA PHE A 220 -3.87 21.62 -2.86
C PHE A 220 -3.06 20.37 -2.48
N TYR A 221 -1.85 20.20 -3.02
CA TYR A 221 -1.04 18.99 -2.78
C TYR A 221 -0.50 18.89 -1.35
N VAL A 222 -0.14 20.00 -0.73
CA VAL A 222 0.26 20.02 0.68
C VAL A 222 -0.93 19.64 1.57
N ALA A 223 -2.15 20.11 1.26
CA ALA A 223 -3.35 19.71 2.00
C ALA A 223 -3.66 18.21 1.87
N GLU A 224 -3.59 17.65 0.65
CA GLU A 224 -3.76 16.19 0.47
C GLU A 224 -2.67 15.39 1.18
N THR A 225 -1.42 15.88 1.17
CA THR A 225 -0.30 15.26 1.91
C THR A 225 -0.53 15.30 3.41
N VAL A 226 -1.09 16.39 3.96
CA VAL A 226 -1.48 16.48 5.38
C VAL A 226 -2.50 15.40 5.74
N LEU A 227 -3.52 15.20 4.90
CA LEU A 227 -4.52 14.15 5.12
C LEU A 227 -3.92 12.74 5.02
N ALA A 228 -3.00 12.52 4.08
CA ALA A 228 -2.30 11.23 3.95
C ALA A 228 -1.45 10.91 5.18
N ILE A 229 -0.65 11.86 5.66
CA ILE A 229 0.18 11.70 6.87
C ILE A 229 -0.71 11.52 8.11
N GLU A 230 -1.77 12.31 8.24
CA GLU A 230 -2.74 12.16 9.34
C GLU A 230 -3.37 10.75 9.35
N SER A 231 -3.72 10.22 8.18
CA SER A 231 -4.33 8.90 8.03
C SER A 231 -3.44 7.79 8.59
N ILE A 232 -2.12 7.82 8.31
CA ILE A 232 -1.20 6.81 8.85
C ILE A 232 -0.88 7.03 10.33
N HIS A 233 -0.79 8.29 10.78
CA HIS A 233 -0.54 8.63 12.19
C HIS A 233 -1.71 8.19 13.08
N LYS A 234 -2.96 8.31 12.61
CA LYS A 234 -4.16 7.79 13.30
C LYS A 234 -4.13 6.28 13.54
N HIS A 235 -3.43 5.54 12.67
CA HIS A 235 -3.21 4.09 12.81
C HIS A 235 -1.89 3.77 13.53
N HIS A 236 -1.28 4.75 14.21
CA HIS A 236 -0.06 4.62 14.99
C HIS A 236 1.17 4.19 14.18
N TYR A 237 1.24 4.57 12.91
CA TYR A 237 2.43 4.41 12.08
C TYR A 237 3.15 5.73 11.88
N ILE A 238 4.48 5.68 11.82
CA ILE A 238 5.34 6.78 11.34
C ILE A 238 5.89 6.38 9.98
N HIS A 239 5.85 7.26 8.98
CA HIS A 239 6.33 6.95 7.63
C HIS A 239 7.85 6.92 7.53
N ARG A 240 8.52 7.97 8.04
CA ARG A 240 9.98 8.17 8.06
C ARG A 240 10.66 8.36 6.70
N ASP A 241 9.91 8.42 5.61
CA ASP A 241 10.42 8.56 4.25
C ASP A 241 9.45 9.35 3.37
N ILE A 242 8.83 10.39 3.92
CA ILE A 242 7.98 11.29 3.16
C ILE A 242 8.88 12.11 2.23
N LYS A 243 8.67 11.96 0.93
CA LYS A 243 9.43 12.63 -0.15
C LYS A 243 8.57 12.65 -1.42
N PRO A 244 8.85 13.53 -2.39
CA PRO A 244 8.01 13.66 -3.58
C PRO A 244 7.92 12.37 -4.42
N ASP A 245 8.95 11.51 -4.40
CA ASP A 245 8.93 10.23 -5.13
C ASP A 245 7.88 9.24 -4.57
N ASN A 246 7.50 9.39 -3.31
CA ASN A 246 6.53 8.53 -2.62
C ASN A 246 5.10 9.11 -2.66
N LEU A 247 4.93 10.32 -3.20
CA LEU A 247 3.62 10.97 -3.39
C LEU A 247 3.17 10.72 -4.84
N LEU A 248 2.35 9.69 -5.04
CA LEU A 248 1.88 9.29 -6.37
C LEU A 248 0.60 10.01 -6.75
N LEU A 249 0.35 10.19 -8.04
CA LEU A 249 -0.84 10.83 -8.59
C LEU A 249 -1.69 9.81 -9.33
N ASP A 250 -3.00 9.80 -9.06
CA ASP A 250 -3.94 9.05 -9.87
C ASP A 250 -4.22 9.72 -11.22
N LYS A 251 -5.04 9.09 -12.08
CA LYS A 251 -5.38 9.64 -13.40
C LYS A 251 -6.13 10.98 -13.36
N TYR A 252 -6.71 11.34 -12.23
CA TYR A 252 -7.42 12.60 -12.03
C TYR A 252 -6.54 13.65 -11.36
N GLY A 253 -5.31 13.29 -10.96
CA GLY A 253 -4.35 14.19 -10.36
C GLY A 253 -4.41 14.26 -8.83
N HIS A 254 -5.17 13.39 -8.18
CA HIS A 254 -5.21 13.31 -6.71
C HIS A 254 -4.05 12.49 -6.16
N LEU A 255 -3.54 12.92 -5.01
CA LEU A 255 -2.38 12.33 -4.35
C LEU A 255 -2.73 11.04 -3.59
N ARG A 256 -1.84 10.05 -3.70
CA ARG A 256 -1.81 8.85 -2.86
C ARG A 256 -0.40 8.61 -2.34
N LEU A 257 -0.28 8.42 -1.04
CA LEU A 257 0.97 8.09 -0.39
C LEU A 257 1.32 6.61 -0.59
N SER A 258 2.58 6.36 -0.93
CA SER A 258 3.13 5.05 -1.26
C SER A 258 4.45 4.77 -0.53
N ASP A 259 4.98 3.56 -0.69
CA ASP A 259 6.27 3.09 -0.17
C ASP A 259 6.44 3.18 1.36
N PHE A 260 5.69 2.32 2.06
CA PHE A 260 5.74 2.18 3.51
C PHE A 260 6.89 1.28 3.99
N GLY A 261 7.89 1.01 3.14
CA GLY A 261 9.03 0.13 3.44
C GLY A 261 9.88 0.61 4.61
N LEU A 262 9.80 1.88 4.97
CA LEU A 262 10.45 2.42 6.16
C LEU A 262 9.46 2.71 7.28
N CYS A 263 8.20 2.27 7.22
CA CYS A 263 7.26 2.52 8.31
C CYS A 263 7.63 1.76 9.59
N LYS A 264 7.27 2.35 10.73
CA LYS A 264 7.39 1.69 12.04
C LYS A 264 6.08 1.87 12.83
N PRO A 265 5.47 0.79 13.35
CA PRO A 265 4.38 0.92 14.31
C PRO A 265 4.93 1.52 15.61
N LEU A 266 4.12 2.36 16.27
CA LEU A 266 4.44 2.91 17.57
C LEU A 266 4.17 1.87 18.66
N ASP A 267 5.20 1.12 19.02
CA ASP A 267 5.15 0.31 20.25
C ASP A 267 5.26 1.24 21.46
N CYS A 268 4.22 1.34 22.29
CA CYS A 268 4.15 2.15 23.51
C CYS A 268 5.15 1.71 24.62
N SER A 269 6.13 0.86 24.32
CA SER A 269 7.05 0.28 25.31
C SER A 269 8.52 0.28 24.91
N THR A 270 8.92 0.70 23.70
CA THR A 270 10.30 0.46 23.24
C THR A 270 10.81 1.54 22.28
N LEU A 271 11.05 2.74 22.83
CA LEU A 271 12.08 3.66 22.31
C LEU A 271 13.44 3.43 23.01
N GLN A 272 13.71 2.20 23.47
CA GLN A 272 15.05 1.82 23.92
C GLN A 272 15.91 1.38 22.73
N GLU A 273 16.92 2.20 22.52
CA GLU A 273 18.20 1.99 21.83
C GLU A 273 18.46 0.57 21.32
N GLN A 274 18.56 0.43 19.99
CA GLN A 274 19.46 -0.55 19.41
C GLN A 274 20.64 0.19 18.79
N ASP A 275 21.79 -0.01 19.41
CA ASP A 275 23.09 0.52 19.04
C ASP A 275 23.49 0.14 17.61
N PHE A 276 23.51 1.14 16.73
CA PHE A 276 24.42 1.13 15.58
C PHE A 276 25.65 1.92 15.98
N THR A 277 26.64 1.22 16.54
CA THR A 277 27.98 1.73 16.83
C THR A 277 28.66 2.16 15.53
N ILE A 278 28.57 3.45 15.21
CA ILE A 278 29.57 4.09 14.35
C ILE A 278 30.74 4.41 15.27
N GLY A 279 31.88 3.76 15.04
CA GLY A 279 33.08 3.92 15.85
C GLY A 279 33.45 5.38 16.06
N ASN A 280 33.48 5.80 17.32
CA ASN A 280 34.11 7.02 17.76
C ASN A 280 35.62 6.95 17.43
N ASN A 281 36.04 7.62 16.36
CA ASN A 281 37.40 8.08 16.19
C ASN A 281 37.38 9.60 16.01
N LEU A 282 37.16 10.31 17.11
CA LEU A 282 37.49 11.71 17.28
C LEU A 282 38.87 11.78 17.93
N ASN A 283 39.92 11.71 17.11
CA ASN A 283 41.22 12.25 17.49
C ASN A 283 41.43 13.56 16.74
N GLY A 284 41.53 14.63 17.51
CA GLY A 284 41.76 15.98 17.02
C GLY A 284 43.07 16.09 16.26
N SER A 285 42.99 16.72 15.10
CA SER A 285 44.08 17.51 14.56
C SER A 285 43.47 18.79 14.00
N SER A 286 43.77 19.90 14.68
CA SER A 286 43.54 21.24 14.16
C SER A 286 44.36 21.41 12.88
N GLN A 287 43.69 21.44 11.74
CA GLN A 287 44.24 22.05 10.53
C GLN A 287 43.23 23.07 10.02
N ASN A 288 43.61 24.33 10.19
CA ASN A 288 43.05 25.44 9.44
C ASN A 288 43.28 25.18 7.95
N ASN A 289 42.22 24.82 7.24
CA ASN A 289 42.16 24.95 5.79
C ASN A 289 40.90 25.74 5.48
N GLU A 290 41.10 27.04 5.22
CA GLU A 290 40.13 27.89 4.53
C GLU A 290 39.81 27.24 3.18
N ARG A 291 38.76 26.42 3.15
CA ARG A 291 38.13 26.03 1.89
C ARG A 291 37.47 27.30 1.33
N PRO A 292 37.67 27.64 0.05
CA PRO A 292 36.98 28.78 -0.53
C PRO A 292 35.48 28.57 -0.37
N ALA A 293 34.78 29.59 0.14
CA ALA A 293 33.33 29.61 0.18
C ALA A 293 32.82 29.25 -1.22
N ALA A 294 31.99 28.21 -1.31
CA ALA A 294 31.35 27.86 -2.57
C ALA A 294 30.69 29.13 -3.15
N PRO A 295 30.87 29.41 -4.45
CA PRO A 295 30.29 30.60 -5.06
C PRO A 295 28.79 30.64 -4.75
N LYS A 296 28.28 31.81 -4.37
CA LYS A 296 26.85 32.02 -4.11
C LYS A 296 26.11 31.82 -5.44
N ARG A 297 25.63 30.60 -5.66
CA ARG A 297 24.87 30.22 -6.86
C ARG A 297 23.51 30.89 -6.84
N THR A 298 23.06 31.37 -7.99
CA THR A 298 21.70 31.92 -8.15
C THR A 298 20.64 30.82 -7.95
N GLN A 299 19.38 31.19 -7.70
CA GLN A 299 18.28 30.22 -7.57
C GLN A 299 18.21 29.30 -8.80
N GLN A 300 18.32 29.87 -10.00
CA GLN A 300 18.24 29.14 -11.26
C GLN A 300 19.40 28.16 -11.45
N GLU A 301 20.62 28.53 -11.04
CA GLU A 301 21.77 27.63 -11.04
C GLU A 301 21.60 26.46 -10.04
N GLN A 302 21.03 26.73 -8.86
CA GLN A 302 20.75 25.68 -7.88
C GLN A 302 19.70 24.70 -8.38
N LEU A 303 18.62 25.20 -9.00
CA LEU A 303 17.58 24.39 -9.63
C LEU A 303 18.16 23.48 -10.72
N GLN A 304 18.90 24.04 -11.67
CA GLN A 304 19.52 23.26 -12.75
C GLN A 304 20.47 22.18 -12.23
N HIS A 305 21.26 22.52 -11.20
CA HIS A 305 22.18 21.58 -10.59
C HIS A 305 21.45 20.47 -9.83
N TRP A 306 20.39 20.83 -9.09
CA TRP A 306 19.53 19.88 -8.40
C TRP A 306 18.89 18.91 -9.40
N GLN A 307 18.27 19.39 -10.47
CA GLN A 307 17.67 18.53 -11.51
C GLN A 307 18.66 17.55 -12.12
N LYS A 308 19.87 18.03 -12.46
CA LYS A 308 20.94 17.20 -13.03
C LYS A 308 21.40 16.12 -12.05
N ASN A 309 21.67 16.50 -10.80
CA ASN A 309 22.16 15.57 -9.78
C ASN A 309 21.07 14.62 -9.31
N ARG A 310 19.82 15.05 -9.28
CA ARG A 310 18.69 14.23 -8.86
C ARG A 310 18.46 13.07 -9.81
N ARG A 311 18.53 13.30 -11.14
CA ARG A 311 18.52 12.21 -12.13
C ARG A 311 19.61 11.18 -11.83
N MET A 312 20.83 11.61 -11.49
CA MET A 312 21.91 10.67 -11.13
C MET A 312 21.66 9.93 -9.80
N LEU A 313 21.05 10.60 -8.81
CA LEU A 313 20.81 10.04 -7.48
C LEU A 313 19.58 9.13 -7.42
N ALA A 314 18.59 9.29 -8.30
CA ALA A 314 17.49 8.34 -8.49
C ALA A 314 18.01 6.92 -8.82
N TYR A 315 19.17 6.82 -9.47
CA TYR A 315 19.83 5.55 -9.81
C TYR A 315 20.79 5.02 -8.74
N SER A 316 21.00 5.75 -7.63
CA SER A 316 21.93 5.39 -6.55
C SER A 316 21.20 4.70 -5.39
N THR A 317 21.80 3.66 -4.81
CA THR A 317 21.24 2.92 -3.65
C THR A 317 21.17 3.73 -2.35
N VAL A 318 21.80 4.91 -2.30
CA VAL A 318 21.77 5.83 -1.17
C VAL A 318 21.07 7.10 -1.65
N GLY A 319 19.76 7.18 -1.41
CA GLY A 319 18.96 8.35 -1.76
C GLY A 319 19.44 9.62 -1.04
N THR A 320 18.98 10.78 -1.52
CA THR A 320 19.40 12.07 -0.95
C THR A 320 18.69 12.36 0.38
N PRO A 321 19.40 12.83 1.43
CA PRO A 321 18.82 13.06 2.76
C PRO A 321 17.96 14.34 2.86
N ASP A 322 17.54 14.92 1.74
CA ASP A 322 16.99 16.29 1.66
C ASP A 322 15.74 16.52 2.53
N TYR A 323 14.95 15.46 2.75
CA TYR A 323 13.67 15.51 3.46
C TYR A 323 13.77 14.97 4.90
N ILE A 324 14.94 14.54 5.34
CA ILE A 324 15.13 13.89 6.64
C ILE A 324 15.14 14.94 7.75
N ALA A 325 14.37 14.70 8.82
CA ALA A 325 14.34 15.56 10.00
C ALA A 325 15.66 15.51 10.80
N PRO A 326 16.08 16.62 11.44
CA PRO A 326 17.35 16.69 12.15
C PRO A 326 17.43 15.71 13.33
N GLU A 327 16.32 15.46 14.05
CA GLU A 327 16.26 14.47 15.14
C GLU A 327 16.47 13.02 14.66
N VAL A 328 16.09 12.70 13.42
CA VAL A 328 16.33 11.39 12.81
C VAL A 328 17.83 11.21 12.52
N LEU A 329 18.49 12.25 11.99
CA LEU A 329 19.95 12.25 11.77
C LEU A 329 20.74 12.18 13.08
N LEU A 330 20.28 12.88 14.11
CA LEU A 330 20.94 12.94 15.42
C LEU A 330 20.69 11.71 16.30
N LYS A 331 19.82 10.77 15.88
CA LYS A 331 19.46 9.54 16.60
C LYS A 331 18.99 9.80 18.05
N LYS A 332 18.36 10.94 18.33
CA LYS A 332 17.93 11.34 19.70
C LYS A 332 16.58 10.74 20.12
N GLY A 333 16.12 9.70 19.43
CA GLY A 333 14.71 9.32 19.42
C GLY A 333 13.87 10.33 18.62
N TYR A 334 12.83 9.84 17.95
CA TYR A 334 11.92 10.65 17.16
C TYR A 334 10.54 9.99 17.16
N GLY A 335 9.48 10.78 17.03
CA GLY A 335 8.10 10.35 16.90
C GLY A 335 7.52 10.68 15.52
N MET A 336 6.19 10.78 15.47
CA MET A 336 5.40 11.11 14.28
C MET A 336 5.75 12.49 13.69
N GLU A 337 6.24 13.40 14.52
CA GLU A 337 6.56 14.77 14.14
C GLU A 337 7.62 14.90 13.04
N CYS A 338 8.43 13.86 12.80
CA CYS A 338 9.46 13.89 11.76
C CYS A 338 8.85 13.93 10.35
N ASP A 339 7.66 13.35 10.16
CA ASP A 339 6.97 13.38 8.87
C ASP A 339 6.49 14.81 8.53
N TRP A 340 6.15 15.62 9.54
CA TRP A 340 5.79 17.03 9.36
C TRP A 340 6.98 17.91 8.96
N TRP A 341 8.21 17.55 9.37
CA TRP A 341 9.41 18.21 8.86
C TRP A 341 9.58 17.94 7.36
N SER A 342 9.43 16.69 6.94
CA SER A 342 9.50 16.30 5.53
C SER A 342 8.45 17.04 4.70
N LEU A 343 7.22 17.19 5.21
CA LEU A 343 6.18 18.01 4.58
C LEU A 343 6.64 19.47 4.35
N GLY A 344 7.28 20.09 5.36
CA GLY A 344 7.81 21.44 5.23
C GLY A 344 8.92 21.56 4.17
N ALA A 345 9.77 20.54 4.06
CA ALA A 345 10.81 20.49 3.04
C ALA A 345 10.24 20.31 1.63
N ILE A 346 9.20 19.48 1.48
CA ILE A 346 8.47 19.29 0.21
C ILE A 346 7.73 20.56 -0.19
N MET A 347 7.03 21.21 0.74
CA MET A 347 6.34 22.49 0.47
C MET A 347 7.33 23.56 0.00
N TYR A 348 8.50 23.65 0.64
CA TYR A 348 9.56 24.55 0.19
C TYR A 348 10.00 24.21 -1.24
N GLU A 349 10.24 22.92 -1.53
CA GLU A 349 10.65 22.49 -2.88
C GLU A 349 9.59 22.77 -3.94
N MET A 350 8.31 22.54 -3.65
CA MET A 350 7.21 22.87 -4.55
C MET A 350 7.22 24.36 -4.93
N LEU A 351 7.49 25.25 -3.97
CA LEU A 351 7.40 26.69 -4.17
C LEU A 351 8.71 27.33 -4.67
N VAL A 352 9.86 26.74 -4.35
CA VAL A 352 11.19 27.32 -4.64
C VAL A 352 11.91 26.58 -5.76
N GLY A 353 11.54 25.32 -6.00
CA GLY A 353 12.05 24.44 -7.07
C GLY A 353 13.19 23.51 -6.65
N TYR A 354 13.72 23.64 -5.43
CA TYR A 354 14.72 22.72 -4.90
C TYR A 354 14.58 22.60 -3.38
N PRO A 355 15.07 21.51 -2.75
CA PRO A 355 14.95 21.32 -1.30
C PRO A 355 15.72 22.37 -0.49
N PRO A 356 15.23 22.77 0.70
CA PRO A 356 15.77 23.90 1.46
C PRO A 356 17.24 23.73 1.90
N PHE A 357 17.70 22.49 2.04
CA PHE A 357 19.04 22.16 2.52
C PHE A 357 19.93 21.51 1.47
N TYR A 358 19.51 21.57 0.19
CA TYR A 358 20.21 20.91 -0.90
C TYR A 358 21.69 21.31 -0.98
N SER A 359 22.53 20.31 -1.25
CA SER A 359 23.96 20.44 -1.54
C SER A 359 24.40 19.33 -2.49
N ASP A 360 25.52 19.57 -3.18
CA ASP A 360 26.11 18.61 -4.13
C ASP A 360 26.56 17.31 -3.44
N ASP A 361 26.89 17.39 -2.14
CA ASP A 361 27.35 16.30 -1.30
C ASP A 361 26.32 15.97 -0.20
N PRO A 362 25.85 14.70 -0.07
CA PRO A 362 24.87 14.30 0.93
C PRO A 362 25.27 14.62 2.38
N MET A 363 26.56 14.51 2.72
CA MET A 363 27.02 14.83 4.07
C MET A 363 26.93 16.34 4.36
N SER A 364 27.15 17.16 3.35
CA SER A 364 26.95 18.61 3.42
C SER A 364 25.47 18.96 3.57
N THR A 365 24.57 18.27 2.87
CA THR A 365 23.11 18.36 3.10
C THR A 365 22.76 18.03 4.55
N CYS A 366 23.24 16.90 5.10
CA CYS A 366 23.04 16.55 6.51
C CYS A 366 23.52 17.63 7.48
N ARG A 367 24.70 18.23 7.22
CA ARG A 367 25.22 19.34 8.05
C ARG A 367 24.33 20.57 7.98
N LYS A 368 23.78 20.92 6.81
CA LYS A 368 22.83 22.02 6.67
C LYS A 368 21.52 21.73 7.42
N ILE A 369 21.00 20.51 7.35
CA ILE A 369 19.81 20.07 8.08
C ILE A 369 20.01 20.19 9.60
N VAL A 370 21.12 19.68 10.13
CA VAL A 370 21.42 19.78 11.58
C VAL A 370 21.56 21.25 12.01
N ASN A 371 22.08 22.11 11.13
CA ASN A 371 22.24 23.54 11.37
C ASN A 371 21.14 24.37 10.66
N TRP A 372 19.92 23.84 10.56
CA TRP A 372 18.83 24.44 9.77
C TRP A 372 18.57 25.92 10.09
N ARG A 373 18.70 26.33 11.36
CA ARG A 373 18.46 27.71 11.80
C ARG A 373 19.28 28.75 11.03
N THR A 374 20.49 28.40 10.61
CA THR A 374 21.39 29.30 9.88
C THR A 374 21.36 29.08 8.37
N HIS A 375 20.75 27.99 7.91
CA HIS A 375 20.75 27.54 6.52
C HIS A 375 19.40 27.64 5.82
N LEU A 376 18.29 27.65 6.56
CA LEU A 376 16.97 27.90 6.01
C LEU A 376 16.90 29.36 5.55
N LYS A 377 16.80 29.55 4.24
CA LYS A 377 16.74 30.87 3.59
C LYS A 377 15.69 30.82 2.50
N PHE A 378 14.94 31.90 2.35
CA PHE A 378 13.94 32.05 1.29
C PHE A 378 14.51 32.97 0.21
N PRO A 379 14.72 32.50 -1.03
CA PRO A 379 15.12 33.34 -2.15
C PRO A 379 14.09 34.45 -2.39
N GLU A 380 14.55 35.67 -2.65
CA GLU A 380 13.66 36.82 -2.92
C GLU A 380 12.92 36.62 -4.25
N GLU A 381 13.56 35.93 -5.19
CA GLU A 381 13.08 35.64 -6.53
C GLU A 381 11.84 34.71 -6.53
N ALA A 382 11.70 33.88 -5.50
CA ALA A 382 10.56 32.95 -5.35
C ALA A 382 9.24 33.67 -4.98
N LYS A 383 9.28 34.94 -4.53
CA LYS A 383 8.11 35.77 -4.24
C LYS A 383 7.03 35.13 -3.35
N LEU A 384 7.45 34.31 -2.39
CA LEU A 384 6.53 33.61 -1.48
C LEU A 384 5.77 34.57 -0.57
N SER A 385 4.49 34.27 -0.34
CA SER A 385 3.63 34.92 0.65
C SER A 385 4.20 34.82 2.07
N ILE A 386 3.73 35.71 2.94
CA ILE A 386 4.15 35.72 4.34
C ILE A 386 3.65 34.46 5.03
N GLU A 387 2.44 34.04 4.69
CA GLU A 387 1.77 32.85 5.19
C GLU A 387 2.50 31.56 4.76
N ALA A 388 3.00 31.49 3.52
CA ALA A 388 3.79 30.35 3.06
C ALA A 388 5.12 30.25 3.82
N LYS A 389 5.83 31.37 3.97
CA LYS A 389 7.10 31.42 4.72
C LYS A 389 6.89 31.06 6.20
N ASP A 390 5.79 31.52 6.80
CA ASP A 390 5.43 31.22 8.18
C ASP A 390 5.12 29.73 8.37
N LEU A 391 4.31 29.12 7.49
CA LEU A 391 4.00 27.69 7.56
C LEU A 391 5.27 26.84 7.43
N ILE A 392 6.11 27.11 6.41
CA ILE A 392 7.38 26.40 6.22
C ILE A 392 8.26 26.54 7.46
N SER A 393 8.36 27.74 8.03
CA SER A 393 9.20 27.99 9.20
C SER A 393 8.69 27.28 10.46
N LYS A 394 7.38 27.09 10.60
CA LYS A 394 6.73 26.35 11.70
C LYS A 394 6.79 24.83 11.53
N LEU A 395 6.97 24.33 10.31
CA LEU A 395 7.22 22.90 10.03
C LEU A 395 8.73 22.57 10.14
N LEU A 396 9.58 23.43 9.60
CA LEU A 396 11.04 23.31 9.62
C LEU A 396 11.66 23.94 10.88
N CYS A 397 11.19 23.50 12.05
CA CYS A 397 11.75 23.91 13.34
C CYS A 397 12.01 22.73 14.29
N ASN A 398 12.38 23.04 15.54
CA ASN A 398 12.57 22.00 16.56
C ASN A 398 11.24 21.30 16.85
N VAL A 399 11.33 20.00 17.13
CA VAL A 399 10.21 19.11 17.50
C VAL A 399 9.20 19.77 18.45
N ASN A 400 9.66 20.33 19.58
CA ASN A 400 8.78 20.89 20.62
C ASN A 400 7.93 22.09 20.20
N GLN A 401 8.26 22.74 19.08
CA GLN A 401 7.55 23.91 18.57
C GLN A 401 6.97 23.65 17.18
N ARG A 402 7.17 22.43 16.64
CA ARG A 402 6.78 22.08 15.29
C ARG A 402 5.27 21.98 15.20
N LEU A 403 4.71 22.62 14.19
CA LEU A 403 3.29 22.50 13.89
C LEU A 403 2.96 21.05 13.55
N GLY A 404 1.89 20.52 14.13
CA GLY A 404 1.50 19.12 13.96
C GLY A 404 2.02 18.19 15.06
N ALA A 405 2.87 18.67 15.99
CA ALA A 405 3.36 17.89 17.12
C ALA A 405 2.22 17.43 18.06
N LYS A 406 1.10 18.17 18.11
CA LYS A 406 -0.11 17.77 18.86
C LYS A 406 -1.22 17.20 17.98
N GLY A 407 -0.94 16.96 16.70
CA GLY A 407 -1.90 16.46 15.71
C GLY A 407 -2.07 17.38 14.52
N ALA A 408 -2.53 16.80 13.40
CA ALA A 408 -2.63 17.47 12.11
C ALA A 408 -3.55 18.71 12.12
N ASP A 409 -4.51 18.81 13.05
CA ASP A 409 -5.43 19.94 13.11
C ASP A 409 -4.71 21.28 13.37
N GLU A 410 -3.57 21.28 14.06
CA GLU A 410 -2.74 22.49 14.21
C GLU A 410 -2.25 23.01 12.85
N ILE A 411 -1.98 22.11 11.90
CA ILE A 411 -1.55 22.44 10.54
C ILE A 411 -2.76 22.94 9.74
N LYS A 412 -3.91 22.26 9.84
CA LYS A 412 -5.11 22.55 9.03
C LYS A 412 -5.70 23.94 9.28
N VAL A 413 -5.55 24.47 10.49
CA VAL A 413 -6.05 25.82 10.86
C VAL A 413 -5.08 26.94 10.50
N HIS A 414 -3.92 26.63 9.91
CA HIS A 414 -2.95 27.64 9.53
C HIS A 414 -3.52 28.57 8.44
N PRO A 415 -3.34 29.90 8.51
CA PRO A 415 -3.91 30.84 7.54
C PRO A 415 -3.53 30.59 6.08
N TRP A 416 -2.40 29.92 5.83
CA TRP A 416 -2.00 29.53 4.48
C TRP A 416 -2.98 28.55 3.80
N PHE A 417 -3.78 27.82 4.57
CA PHE A 417 -4.83 26.92 4.07
C PHE A 417 -6.22 27.59 4.01
N ASP A 418 -6.30 28.92 4.09
CA ASP A 418 -7.58 29.60 3.95
C ASP A 418 -8.28 29.22 2.63
N GLY A 419 -9.58 28.95 2.71
CA GLY A 419 -10.39 28.44 1.60
C GLY A 419 -10.27 26.94 1.29
N VAL A 420 -9.42 26.15 1.98
CA VAL A 420 -9.33 24.70 1.75
C VAL A 420 -10.49 23.96 2.42
N ASP A 421 -11.25 23.19 1.64
CA ASP A 421 -12.26 22.27 2.14
C ASP A 421 -11.67 20.87 2.40
N TRP A 422 -11.17 20.66 3.61
CA TRP A 422 -10.53 19.41 4.04
C TRP A 422 -11.41 18.17 3.91
N ALA A 423 -12.74 18.31 4.00
CA ALA A 423 -13.65 17.18 3.92
C ALA A 423 -13.89 16.74 2.47
N ARG A 424 -13.81 17.69 1.54
CA ARG A 424 -14.18 17.48 0.13
C ARG A 424 -13.03 17.56 -0.87
N ILE A 425 -11.80 17.76 -0.42
CA ILE A 425 -10.64 17.94 -1.31
C ILE A 425 -10.48 16.81 -2.35
N TYR A 426 -10.70 15.55 -1.97
CA TYR A 426 -10.67 14.39 -2.88
C TYR A 426 -11.90 14.25 -3.79
N GLN A 427 -12.88 15.15 -3.68
CA GLN A 427 -14.02 15.25 -4.61
C GLN A 427 -13.97 16.53 -5.45
N MET A 428 -13.01 17.41 -5.17
CA MET A 428 -12.74 18.60 -5.98
C MET A 428 -11.89 18.22 -7.19
N GLU A 429 -11.86 19.08 -8.20
CA GLU A 429 -10.91 18.94 -9.30
C GLU A 429 -9.48 19.18 -8.80
N ALA A 430 -8.56 18.29 -9.16
CA ALA A 430 -7.17 18.42 -8.75
C ALA A 430 -6.49 19.61 -9.40
N ALA A 431 -5.50 20.19 -8.71
CA ALA A 431 -4.78 21.36 -9.21
C ALA A 431 -3.99 21.10 -10.51
N PHE A 432 -3.59 19.85 -10.74
CA PHE A 432 -2.98 19.41 -11.98
C PHE A 432 -3.54 18.04 -12.38
N ILE A 433 -4.06 17.94 -13.60
CA ILE A 433 -4.55 16.68 -14.18
C ILE A 433 -3.43 16.14 -15.09
N PRO A 434 -2.86 14.96 -14.80
CA PRO A 434 -1.84 14.36 -15.62
C PRO A 434 -2.41 13.92 -16.97
N GLU A 435 -1.61 14.07 -18.03
CA GLU A 435 -1.94 13.50 -19.33
C GLU A 435 -1.77 11.97 -19.25
N VAL A 436 -2.86 11.24 -19.52
CA VAL A 436 -2.91 9.77 -19.50
C VAL A 436 -3.71 9.32 -20.72
N ASN A 437 -3.03 8.67 -21.66
CA ASN A 437 -3.61 8.28 -22.96
C ASN A 437 -4.40 6.97 -22.89
N ASP A 438 -3.94 6.03 -22.06
CA ASP A 438 -4.54 4.71 -21.90
C ASP A 438 -4.22 4.08 -20.53
N GLU A 439 -4.83 2.93 -20.23
CA GLU A 439 -4.71 2.26 -18.93
C GLU A 439 -3.31 1.70 -18.61
N LEU A 440 -2.45 1.55 -19.63
CA LEU A 440 -1.06 1.11 -19.50
C LEU A 440 -0.06 2.27 -19.68
N ASP A 441 -0.55 3.50 -19.78
CA ASP A 441 0.30 4.65 -20.09
C ASP A 441 1.28 4.96 -18.95
N THR A 442 2.57 4.73 -19.21
CA THR A 442 3.66 4.98 -18.27
C THR A 442 4.43 6.26 -18.57
N GLN A 443 3.90 7.19 -19.37
CA GLN A 443 4.62 8.41 -19.75
C GLN A 443 4.99 9.31 -18.56
N ASN A 444 4.23 9.22 -17.47
CA ASN A 444 4.45 9.98 -16.24
C ASN A 444 5.47 9.33 -15.30
N PHE A 445 6.10 8.24 -15.72
CA PHE A 445 7.18 7.58 -14.99
C PHE A 445 8.52 7.76 -15.72
N GLU A 446 9.61 7.70 -14.95
CA GLU A 446 10.95 7.62 -15.52
C GLU A 446 11.12 6.31 -16.30
N LYS A 447 11.75 6.40 -17.48
CA LYS A 447 12.01 5.22 -18.31
C LYS A 447 13.26 4.50 -17.82
N PHE A 448 13.11 3.24 -17.45
CA PHE A 448 14.22 2.39 -17.04
C PHE A 448 14.80 1.65 -18.25
N GLU A 449 16.13 1.62 -18.39
CA GLU A 449 16.79 0.76 -19.37
C GLU A 449 16.57 -0.72 -19.00
N GLU A 450 15.77 -1.42 -19.81
CA GLU A 450 15.60 -2.85 -19.68
C GLU A 450 16.87 -3.54 -20.16
N SER A 451 17.57 -4.20 -19.24
CA SER A 451 18.63 -5.12 -19.64
C SER A 451 17.96 -6.37 -20.18
N ASP A 452 18.16 -6.66 -21.47
CA ASP A 452 17.59 -7.78 -22.25
C ASP A 452 17.83 -9.21 -21.68
N ASN A 453 18.40 -9.34 -20.48
CA ASN A 453 18.80 -10.61 -19.88
C ASN A 453 17.82 -11.20 -18.87
N GLN A 454 16.57 -10.74 -18.79
CA GLN A 454 15.53 -11.37 -17.95
C GLN A 454 14.36 -11.93 -18.75
N THR A 455 14.66 -12.71 -19.78
CA THR A 455 13.65 -13.58 -20.41
C THR A 455 13.79 -15.02 -19.90
N LYS A 456 12.76 -15.46 -19.17
CA LYS A 456 12.36 -16.86 -18.91
C LYS A 456 13.24 -17.69 -17.96
N THR A 457 13.07 -17.51 -16.65
CA THR A 457 13.09 -18.67 -15.74
C THR A 457 11.68 -19.26 -15.67
N SER A 458 11.30 -20.07 -16.66
CA SER A 458 10.11 -20.91 -16.52
C SER A 458 10.44 -22.02 -15.51
N SER A 459 10.30 -21.76 -14.22
CA SER A 459 10.29 -22.80 -13.22
C SER A 459 8.94 -23.51 -13.33
N LYS A 460 8.88 -24.56 -14.17
CA LYS A 460 7.79 -25.54 -14.13
C LYS A 460 7.71 -26.09 -12.70
N THR A 461 6.76 -25.60 -11.90
CA THR A 461 6.49 -26.17 -10.58
C THR A 461 5.52 -27.32 -10.76
N GLY A 462 6.06 -28.54 -10.70
CA GLY A 462 5.27 -29.76 -10.59
C GLY A 462 4.52 -29.83 -9.24
N PRO A 463 3.53 -30.71 -9.11
CA PRO A 463 2.60 -30.70 -7.98
C PRO A 463 3.31 -31.18 -6.70
N TRP A 464 3.22 -30.36 -5.65
CA TRP A 464 3.25 -30.77 -4.24
C TRP A 464 4.40 -31.67 -3.78
N ARG A 465 5.51 -31.05 -3.36
CA ARG A 465 6.26 -31.37 -2.12
C ARG A 465 7.56 -30.58 -2.08
N LYS A 466 7.62 -29.47 -1.35
CA LYS A 466 8.87 -29.01 -0.73
C LYS A 466 8.57 -28.42 0.64
N MET A 467 9.24 -28.96 1.66
CA MET A 467 9.27 -28.41 3.01
C MET A 467 9.67 -26.93 2.96
N LEU A 468 9.10 -26.12 3.86
CA LEU A 468 9.51 -24.74 4.12
C LEU A 468 11.04 -24.69 4.15
N SER A 469 11.65 -23.98 3.20
CA SER A 469 13.08 -23.70 3.27
C SER A 469 13.33 -22.86 4.53
N SER A 470 14.52 -22.90 5.11
CA SER A 470 14.85 -22.07 6.28
C SER A 470 14.63 -20.56 6.02
N LYS A 471 14.62 -20.14 4.75
CA LYS A 471 14.35 -18.76 4.33
C LYS A 471 12.86 -18.39 4.43
N ASP A 472 11.96 -19.35 4.27
CA ASP A 472 10.50 -19.10 4.26
C ASP A 472 9.91 -18.93 5.66
N ILE A 473 10.63 -19.40 6.69
CA ILE A 473 10.22 -19.25 8.10
C ILE A 473 10.03 -17.77 8.47
N ASN A 474 10.88 -16.89 7.94
CA ASN A 474 10.83 -15.45 8.20
C ASN A 474 9.67 -14.74 7.49
N PHE A 475 9.06 -15.38 6.48
CA PHE A 475 7.97 -14.84 5.67
C PHE A 475 6.66 -15.62 5.83
N VAL A 476 6.54 -16.41 6.90
CA VAL A 476 5.30 -17.10 7.26
C VAL A 476 4.20 -16.07 7.49
N GLY A 477 3.05 -16.32 6.86
CA GLY A 477 1.90 -15.43 6.93
C GLY A 477 1.97 -14.22 6.01
N TYR A 478 2.98 -14.09 5.12
CA TYR A 478 3.11 -12.95 4.20
C TYR A 478 1.92 -12.81 3.23
N THR A 479 1.35 -13.93 2.80
CA THR A 479 0.24 -13.97 1.84
C THR A 479 -1.02 -13.30 2.39
N TYR A 480 -1.56 -12.33 1.66
CA TYR A 480 -2.78 -11.59 1.97
C TYR A 480 -3.62 -11.45 0.70
N LYS A 481 -4.95 -11.45 0.82
CA LYS A 481 -5.86 -11.20 -0.30
C LYS A 481 -7.02 -10.35 0.21
N ASN A 482 -7.17 -9.15 -0.34
CA ASN A 482 -8.26 -8.25 -0.02
C ASN A 482 -9.51 -8.68 -0.79
N PHE A 483 -10.37 -9.48 -0.14
CA PHE A 483 -11.55 -10.05 -0.78
C PHE A 483 -12.65 -9.02 -1.08
N GLU A 484 -12.68 -7.88 -0.38
CA GLU A 484 -13.68 -6.82 -0.56
C GLU A 484 -13.40 -5.97 -1.81
N ILE A 485 -12.13 -5.73 -2.14
CA ILE A 485 -11.74 -4.94 -3.32
C ILE A 485 -11.68 -5.80 -4.59
N VAL A 486 -11.21 -7.06 -4.46
CA VAL A 486 -11.08 -7.98 -5.62
C VAL A 486 -12.44 -8.45 -6.14
N ASN A 487 -13.52 -8.21 -5.41
CA ASN A 487 -14.87 -8.54 -5.86
C ASN A 487 -15.88 -7.53 -5.29
N ASP A 488 -16.55 -6.77 -6.15
CA ASP A 488 -17.77 -6.03 -5.79
C ASP A 488 -18.89 -7.06 -5.52
N TYR A 489 -18.85 -7.69 -4.34
CA TYR A 489 -19.80 -8.72 -3.88
C TYR A 489 -21.09 -8.05 -3.39
N GLN A 490 -21.74 -7.27 -4.23
CA GLN A 490 -23.14 -6.92 -4.00
C GLN A 490 -24.00 -8.06 -4.53
N VAL A 491 -24.70 -8.73 -3.61
CA VAL A 491 -25.87 -9.52 -3.95
C VAL A 491 -26.86 -8.55 -4.62
N PRO A 492 -27.29 -8.79 -5.87
CA PRO A 492 -28.33 -7.96 -6.50
C PRO A 492 -29.52 -7.80 -5.54
N GLY A 493 -29.95 -6.56 -5.30
CA GLY A 493 -31.03 -6.20 -4.36
C GLY A 493 -30.63 -5.82 -2.92
N MET A 494 -29.35 -5.95 -2.51
CA MET A 494 -28.94 -5.53 -1.15
C MET A 494 -28.57 -4.04 -1.02
N ALA A 495 -28.20 -3.36 -2.11
CA ALA A 495 -27.82 -1.95 -2.09
C ALA A 495 -29.02 -0.99 -2.02
N GLU A 496 -30.15 -1.37 -2.65
CA GLU A 496 -31.37 -0.56 -2.66
C GLU A 496 -32.05 -0.49 -1.28
N LEU A 497 -31.83 -1.48 -0.43
CA LEU A 497 -32.36 -1.53 0.95
C LEU A 497 -31.54 -0.72 1.96
N LYS A 498 -30.33 -0.25 1.63
CA LYS A 498 -29.53 0.59 2.53
C LYS A 498 -29.98 2.06 2.57
N LYS A 499 -30.81 2.52 1.62
CA LYS A 499 -31.25 3.93 1.53
C LYS A 499 -32.59 4.25 2.20
N THR A 500 -33.33 3.28 2.73
CA THR A 500 -34.66 3.54 3.31
C THR A 500 -34.71 3.22 4.80
N ASN A 501 -34.08 4.06 5.62
CA ASN A 501 -34.35 4.09 7.05
C ASN A 501 -35.33 5.24 7.35
N ASN A 502 -36.59 5.04 6.97
CA ASN A 502 -37.79 5.71 7.50
C ASN A 502 -39.01 4.88 7.06
N LYS A 503 -39.69 4.19 8.00
CA LYS A 503 -40.89 3.37 7.74
C LYS A 503 -42.15 4.26 7.53
N PRO A 504 -43.23 3.77 6.87
CA PRO A 504 -43.25 2.85 5.73
C PRO A 504 -44.25 3.26 4.61
N LYS A 505 -43.95 2.88 3.36
CA LYS A 505 -44.93 2.32 2.41
C LYS A 505 -44.29 1.08 1.78
N ARG A 506 -45.02 -0.05 1.75
CA ARG A 506 -44.55 -1.36 1.23
C ARG A 506 -44.11 -1.23 -0.24
N PRO A 507 -42.88 -1.64 -0.62
CA PRO A 507 -42.56 -1.89 -2.02
C PRO A 507 -43.16 -3.23 -2.45
N SER A 508 -43.65 -3.30 -3.70
CA SER A 508 -44.18 -4.55 -4.27
C SER A 508 -43.06 -5.38 -4.90
N VAL A 509 -43.28 -6.68 -5.02
CA VAL A 509 -42.35 -7.70 -5.55
C VAL A 509 -41.77 -7.34 -6.93
N LYS A 510 -42.44 -6.47 -7.71
CA LYS A 510 -41.95 -6.02 -9.03
C LYS A 510 -40.64 -5.24 -9.00
N THR A 511 -40.30 -4.56 -7.91
CA THR A 511 -39.08 -3.72 -7.85
C THR A 511 -37.77 -4.52 -7.68
N LEU A 512 -37.83 -5.83 -7.41
CA LEU A 512 -36.64 -6.66 -7.20
C LEU A 512 -36.12 -7.34 -8.47
N PHE A 513 -36.83 -7.25 -9.59
CA PHE A 513 -36.63 -8.17 -10.74
C PHE A 513 -36.46 -7.52 -12.13
N GLU A 514 -36.27 -6.20 -12.27
CA GLU A 514 -36.15 -5.59 -13.61
C GLU A 514 -34.94 -4.64 -13.78
N SER A 515 -33.97 -5.08 -14.61
CA SER A 515 -33.31 -4.38 -15.73
C SER A 515 -32.02 -5.15 -16.11
N GLU A 516 -32.15 -6.28 -16.81
CA GLU A 516 -32.07 -6.48 -18.27
C GLU A 516 -30.69 -6.24 -18.90
N SER A 517 -30.12 -7.37 -19.31
CA SER A 517 -29.33 -7.52 -20.53
C SER A 517 -30.28 -7.73 -21.73
N GLU A 518 -29.98 -7.04 -22.83
CA GLU A 518 -30.10 -7.45 -24.23
C GLU A 518 -31.05 -6.73 -25.20
N THR A 519 -30.53 -6.74 -26.42
CA THR A 519 -30.82 -6.05 -27.66
C THR A 519 -32.01 -6.60 -28.45
N SER A 520 -32.53 -5.71 -29.32
CA SER A 520 -33.10 -5.94 -30.66
C SER A 520 -34.43 -6.69 -30.84
N GLU A 521 -35.35 -5.95 -31.48
CA GLU A 521 -36.31 -6.31 -32.52
C GLU A 521 -37.54 -7.20 -32.25
N SER A 522 -38.70 -6.57 -32.48
CA SER A 522 -39.74 -6.95 -33.47
C SER A 522 -41.18 -7.08 -32.92
N SER A 523 -42.06 -6.31 -33.59
CA SER A 523 -43.46 -6.58 -33.95
C SER A 523 -44.36 -7.36 -32.98
N ASP A 524 -45.37 -6.69 -32.42
CA ASP A 524 -46.77 -6.82 -32.90
C ASP A 524 -47.76 -6.14 -31.93
N THR A 525 -48.59 -5.26 -32.47
CA THR A 525 -49.83 -4.77 -31.83
C THR A 525 -50.96 -5.79 -32.00
N PRO A 526 -51.96 -5.80 -31.10
CA PRO A 526 -53.22 -5.17 -31.52
C PRO A 526 -54.00 -4.39 -30.45
N ALA A 527 -54.55 -3.27 -30.93
CA ALA A 527 -55.90 -2.74 -30.75
C ALA A 527 -56.46 -2.42 -29.34
N SER A 528 -56.76 -1.14 -29.11
CA SER A 528 -58.14 -0.66 -28.94
C SER A 528 -58.25 0.88 -28.88
N ASP A 529 -58.91 1.40 -29.92
CA ASP A 529 -60.02 2.36 -29.85
C ASP A 529 -59.89 3.64 -29.00
N GLN A 530 -59.77 4.79 -29.67
CA GLN A 530 -60.91 5.73 -29.82
C GLN A 530 -60.64 6.83 -30.88
N PRO A 531 -61.70 7.43 -31.46
CA PRO A 531 -61.61 8.14 -32.74
C PRO A 531 -61.52 9.66 -32.56
N SER A 532 -60.85 10.34 -33.48
CA SER A 532 -61.26 11.69 -33.88
C SER A 532 -60.82 11.99 -35.32
N GLN A 533 -61.74 12.62 -36.03
CA GLN A 533 -61.75 12.89 -37.46
C GLN A 533 -60.70 13.92 -37.88
N GLY A 534 -60.21 13.80 -39.12
CA GLY A 534 -59.42 14.87 -39.76
C GLY A 534 -58.83 14.47 -41.10
N SER A 535 -59.67 14.48 -42.14
CA SER A 535 -59.30 14.42 -43.56
C SER A 535 -58.34 15.55 -43.94
N PHE A 536 -57.27 15.27 -44.70
CA PHE A 536 -57.15 15.75 -46.10
C PHE A 536 -55.90 15.18 -46.78
N THR A 537 -56.08 14.83 -48.05
CA THR A 537 -55.17 14.23 -49.02
C THR A 537 -54.10 15.19 -49.59
N SER A 538 -53.11 14.57 -50.27
CA SER A 538 -52.23 15.12 -51.33
C SER A 538 -50.95 15.79 -50.82
N LEU A 539 -49.74 15.60 -51.36
CA LEU A 539 -49.27 15.15 -52.68
C LEU A 539 -47.84 14.57 -52.52
N ALA A 540 -47.48 13.61 -53.36
CA ALA A 540 -46.10 13.15 -53.58
C ALA A 540 -45.36 14.09 -54.58
N PRO A 541 -44.20 13.72 -55.17
CA PRO A 541 -42.84 13.80 -54.62
C PRO A 541 -41.89 14.58 -55.56
N ASN A 542 -40.62 14.79 -55.19
CA ASN A 542 -39.49 15.00 -56.13
C ASN A 542 -38.19 14.71 -55.36
N GLN A 543 -37.50 13.59 -55.64
CA GLN A 543 -36.44 13.40 -56.64
C GLN A 543 -35.09 14.05 -56.29
N LEU A 544 -34.08 13.17 -56.18
CA LEU A 544 -32.67 13.28 -56.59
C LEU A 544 -31.86 14.45 -55.97
N ASP A 545 -30.67 14.24 -55.40
CA ASP A 545 -29.53 13.71 -56.14
C ASP A 545 -28.40 13.16 -55.26
N ARG A 546 -27.66 12.23 -55.85
CA ARG A 546 -26.40 11.67 -55.33
C ARG A 546 -25.25 12.59 -55.72
N SER A 547 -24.22 12.71 -54.88
CA SER A 547 -22.85 12.42 -55.33
C SER A 547 -21.83 12.47 -54.20
N PHE A 548 -21.04 11.40 -54.16
CA PHE A 548 -19.76 11.23 -53.51
C PHE A 548 -18.73 12.31 -53.90
N SER A 549 -17.81 12.63 -53.00
CA SER A 549 -16.38 12.72 -53.36
C SER A 549 -15.49 12.41 -52.16
N ARG A 550 -14.44 11.67 -52.47
CA ARG A 550 -13.39 11.07 -51.64
C ARG A 550 -12.08 11.84 -51.89
N ALA A 551 -11.17 11.77 -50.92
CA ALA A 551 -9.72 12.03 -50.97
C ALA A 551 -9.29 13.51 -51.07
N GLU A 552 -8.50 13.97 -50.10
CA GLU A 552 -7.07 13.66 -49.94
C GLU A 552 -6.74 13.32 -48.49
#